data_AF-A0A8J4E175-F1
#
_entry.id   AF-A0A8J4E175-F1
#
_cell.length_a   1.000
_cell.length_b   1.000
_cell.length_c   1.000
_cell.angle_alpha   90.00
_cell.angle_beta   90.00
_cell.angle_gamma   90.00
#
_symmetry.space_group_name_H-M   'P 1'
#
loop_
_entity.id
_entity.type
_entity.pdbx_description
1 polymer ?
#
loop_
_entity_poly.entity_id
_entity_poly.type
_entity_poly.pdbx_seq_one_letter_code
_entity_poly.pdbx_strand_id
1 'polypeptide(L)'
;MTQSGGITSVGTREELGAALKRLLRQAERRTGRDISKVALARQIKVSQQSLYAYLAGTTLPPRDVLDRLLLELGVVGVDLAGDR
;
A
#
# COMPACT_ATOMS: atom_id res chain seq x y z
N MET A 1 -0.83 30.34 -6.12
CA MET A 1 0.47 29.66 -6.01
C MET A 1 0.20 28.16 -5.98
N THR A 2 0.59 27.49 -7.05
CA THR A 2 0.22 26.12 -7.41
C THR A 2 0.83 25.13 -6.43
N GLN A 3 -0.03 24.37 -5.75
CA GLN A 3 0.37 23.28 -4.87
C GLN A 3 0.79 22.10 -5.76
N SER A 4 2.06 22.03 -6.12
CA SER A 4 2.65 20.86 -6.76
C SER A 4 2.57 19.69 -5.78
N GLY A 5 1.69 18.73 -6.04
CA GLY A 5 1.59 17.50 -5.28
C GLY A 5 2.92 16.76 -5.33
N GLY A 6 3.69 16.85 -4.25
CA GLY A 6 4.93 16.11 -4.12
C GLY A 6 4.62 14.63 -4.20
N ILE A 7 5.09 13.97 -5.25
CA ILE A 7 5.33 12.52 -5.21
C ILE A 7 6.14 12.28 -3.93
N THR A 8 5.50 11.74 -2.90
CA THR A 8 6.18 11.49 -1.63
C THR A 8 7.13 10.35 -1.91
N SER A 9 8.37 10.70 -2.25
CA SER A 9 9.41 9.73 -2.58
C SER A 9 9.65 8.89 -1.34
N VAL A 10 9.39 7.60 -1.44
CA VAL A 10 9.64 6.66 -0.35
C VAL A 10 11.11 6.25 -0.46
N GLY A 11 11.96 6.87 0.35
CA GLY A 11 13.42 6.65 0.30
C GLY A 11 13.90 5.48 1.15
N THR A 12 13.14 5.11 2.18
CA THR A 12 13.52 4.08 3.15
C THR A 12 12.45 3.00 3.33
N ARG A 13 12.85 1.85 3.90
CA ARG A 13 11.91 0.75 4.20
C ARG A 13 10.87 1.14 5.25
N GLU A 14 11.25 1.97 6.22
CA GLU A 14 10.36 2.49 7.26
C GLU A 14 9.30 3.42 6.68
N GLU A 15 9.70 4.33 5.79
CA GLU A 15 8.78 5.18 5.05
C GLU A 15 7.83 4.36 4.17
N LEU A 16 8.30 3.27 3.56
CA LEU A 16 7.44 2.36 2.80
C LEU A 16 6.39 1.72 3.71
N GLY A 17 6.80 1.20 4.87
CA GLY A 17 5.87 0.62 5.84
C GLY A 17 4.82 1.63 6.31
N ALA A 18 5.23 2.87 6.57
CA ALA A 18 4.32 3.96 6.92
C ALA A 18 3.34 4.30 5.79
N ALA A 19 3.82 4.37 4.55
CA ALA A 19 2.99 4.60 3.36
C ALA A 19 1.97 3.48 3.17
N LEU A 20 2.37 2.21 3.28
CA LEU A 20 1.47 1.05 3.18
C LEU A 20 0.38 1.08 4.26
N LYS A 21 0.73 1.40 5.52
CA LYS A 21 -0.25 1.58 6.60
C LYS A 21 -1.24 2.71 6.30
N ARG A 22 -0.77 3.82 5.72
CA ARG A 22 -1.63 4.94 5.33
C ARG A 22 -2.60 4.52 4.23
N LEU A 23 -2.12 3.81 3.20
CA LEU A 23 -2.95 3.27 2.12
C LEU A 23 -4.00 2.29 2.65
N LEU A 24 -3.63 1.43 3.59
CA LEU A 24 -4.54 0.49 4.24
C LEU A 24 -5.67 1.23 4.97
N ARG A 25 -5.33 2.25 5.79
CA ARG A 25 -6.34 3.10 6.45
C ARG A 25 -7.23 3.84 5.44
N GLN A 26 -6.67 4.29 4.32
CA GLN A 26 -7.45 4.93 3.25
C GLN A 26 -8.39 3.94 2.57
N ALA A 27 -7.98 2.69 2.36
CA ALA A 27 -8.84 1.64 1.83
C ALA A 27 -9.97 1.27 2.82
N GLU A 28 -9.67 1.16 4.11
CA GLU A 28 -10.68 0.95 5.17
C GLU A 28 -11.72 2.08 5.20
N ARG A 29 -11.27 3.34 5.12
CA ARG A 29 -12.16 4.50 5.05
C ARG A 29 -13.04 4.50 3.79
N ARG A 30 -12.48 4.12 2.64
CA ARG A 30 -13.22 4.04 1.37
C ARG A 30 -14.31 2.96 1.38
N THR A 31 -14.03 1.82 2.01
CA THR A 31 -14.95 0.68 2.06
C THR A 31 -15.90 0.71 3.26
N GLY A 32 -15.59 1.54 4.28
CA GLY A 32 -16.33 1.59 5.54
C GLY A 32 -16.14 0.33 6.41
N ARG A 33 -15.11 -0.49 6.14
CA ARG A 33 -14.85 -1.76 6.82
C ARG A 33 -13.37 -1.89 7.20
N ASP A 34 -13.07 -2.55 8.31
CA ASP A 34 -11.69 -2.92 8.66
C ASP A 34 -11.19 -4.01 7.69
N ILE A 35 -9.96 -3.84 7.19
CA ILE A 35 -9.33 -4.82 6.32
C ILE A 35 -8.60 -5.81 7.20
N SER A 36 -9.06 -7.06 7.21
CA SER A 36 -8.38 -8.13 7.95
C SER A 36 -7.00 -8.39 7.38
N LYS A 37 -5.98 -8.21 8.21
CA LYS A 37 -4.57 -8.38 7.86
C LYS A 37 -4.27 -9.85 7.54
N VAL A 38 -4.97 -10.78 8.19
CA VAL A 38 -4.92 -12.22 7.86
C VAL A 38 -5.45 -12.48 6.46
N ALA A 39 -6.63 -11.93 6.15
CA ALA A 39 -7.26 -12.12 4.84
C ALA A 39 -6.41 -11.50 3.73
N LEU A 40 -5.91 -10.29 3.95
CA LEU A 40 -5.02 -9.60 3.02
C LEU A 40 -3.74 -10.39 2.76
N ALA A 41 -3.09 -10.92 3.80
CA ALA A 41 -1.90 -11.76 3.65
C ALA A 41 -2.17 -13.00 2.78
N ARG A 42 -3.30 -13.68 3.02
CA ARG A 42 -3.73 -14.83 2.22
C ARG A 42 -3.98 -14.44 0.76
N GLN A 43 -4.62 -13.31 0.54
CA GLN A 43 -4.99 -12.82 -0.79
C GLN A 43 -3.75 -12.49 -1.63
N ILE A 44 -2.74 -11.85 -1.03
CA ILE A 44 -1.46 -11.57 -1.70
C ILE A 44 -0.46 -12.74 -1.63
N LYS A 45 -0.89 -13.90 -1.12
CA LYS A 45 -0.11 -15.16 -1.03
C LYS A 45 1.18 -15.05 -0.21
N VAL A 46 1.14 -14.36 0.93
CA VAL A 46 2.26 -14.29 1.88
C VAL A 46 1.83 -14.73 3.28
N SER A 47 2.79 -15.09 4.11
CA SER A 47 2.56 -15.33 5.53
C SER A 47 2.15 -14.04 6.25
N GLN A 48 1.30 -14.15 7.27
CA GLN A 48 0.87 -13.01 8.07
C GLN A 48 2.06 -12.25 8.71
N GLN A 49 3.08 -12.98 9.16
CA GLN A 49 4.31 -12.37 9.70
C GLN A 49 5.04 -11.52 8.65
N SER A 50 5.13 -12.00 7.41
CA SER A 50 5.75 -11.24 6.31
C SER A 50 4.96 -9.97 6.02
N LEU A 51 3.63 -10.03 5.98
CA LEU A 51 2.80 -8.84 5.83
C LEU A 51 3.06 -7.83 6.96
N TYR A 52 3.12 -8.27 8.21
CA TYR A 52 3.45 -7.39 9.33
C TYR A 52 4.85 -6.79 9.21
N ALA A 53 5.85 -7.56 8.77
CA ALA A 53 7.21 -7.05 8.55
C ALA A 53 7.25 -5.97 7.45
N TYR A 54 6.48 -6.14 6.38
CA TYR A 54 6.34 -5.13 5.32
C TYR A 54 5.65 -3.87 5.82
N LEU A 55 4.54 -4.01 6.56
CA LEU A 55 3.83 -2.88 7.16
C LEU A 55 4.66 -2.18 8.26
N ALA A 56 5.51 -2.92 8.96
CA ALA A 56 6.46 -2.37 9.92
C ALA A 56 7.64 -1.67 9.24
N GLY A 57 7.89 -1.93 7.95
CA GLY A 57 9.04 -1.40 7.24
C GLY A 57 10.35 -2.07 7.62
N THR A 58 10.31 -3.22 8.31
CA THR A 58 11.52 -3.97 8.70
C THR A 58 12.03 -4.85 7.57
N THR A 59 11.15 -5.22 6.63
CA THR A 59 11.48 -6.01 5.44
C THR A 59 10.91 -5.35 4.20
N LEU A 60 11.67 -5.36 3.11
CA LEU A 60 11.19 -4.89 1.82
C LEU A 60 10.39 -6.01 1.13
N PRO A 61 9.13 -5.78 0.71
CA PRO A 61 8.40 -6.77 -0.05
C PRO A 61 9.04 -6.99 -1.43
N PRO A 62 9.03 -8.23 -1.95
CA PRO A 62 9.33 -8.48 -3.36
C PRO A 62 8.42 -7.64 -4.26
N ARG A 63 8.90 -7.26 -5.45
CA ARG A 63 8.15 -6.41 -6.40
C ARG A 63 6.74 -6.94 -6.69
N ASP A 64 6.60 -8.22 -6.99
CA ASP A 64 5.30 -8.85 -7.29
C ASP A 64 4.35 -8.84 -6.09
N VAL A 65 4.87 -9.02 -4.87
CA VAL A 65 4.07 -8.93 -3.63
C VAL A 65 3.63 -7.50 -3.37
N LEU A 66 4.51 -6.53 -3.61
CA LEU A 66 4.18 -5.11 -3.48
C LEU A 66 3.08 -4.71 -4.46
N ASP A 67 3.18 -5.12 -5.72
CA ASP A 67 2.19 -4.84 -6.76
C ASP A 67 0.81 -5.38 -6.38
N ARG A 68 0.74 -6.65 -5.97
CA ARG A 68 -0.51 -7.25 -5.48
C ARG A 68 -1.07 -6.53 -4.26
N LEU A 69 -0.22 -6.19 -3.29
CA LEU A 69 -0.64 -5.44 -2.11
C LEU A 69 -1.24 -4.08 -2.48
N LEU A 70 -0.61 -3.35 -3.40
CA LEU A 70 -1.13 -2.06 -3.87
C LEU A 70 -2.46 -2.22 -4.60
N LEU A 71 -2.58 -3.22 -5.46
CA LEU A 71 -3.81 -3.54 -6.18
C LEU A 71 -4.97 -3.88 -5.22
N GLU A 72 -4.69 -4.71 -4.21
CA GLU A 72 -5.67 -5.08 -3.17
C GLU A 72 -6.09 -3.90 -2.29
N LEU A 73 -5.18 -2.96 -2.05
CA LEU A 73 -5.50 -1.70 -1.38
C LEU A 73 -6.20 -0.69 -2.29
N GLY A 74 -6.54 -1.07 -3.53
CA GLY A 74 -7.20 -0.21 -4.51
C GLY A 74 -6.33 1.00 -4.89
N VAL A 75 -5.01 0.79 -4.92
CA VAL A 75 -4.05 1.71 -5.54
C VAL A 75 -3.81 1.19 -6.94
N VAL A 76 -4.70 1.57 -7.85
CA VAL A 76 -4.43 1.44 -9.29
C VAL A 76 -3.35 2.45 -9.63
N GLY A 77 -2.21 1.97 -10.13
CA GLY A 77 -1.10 2.80 -10.54
C GLY A 77 -1.60 3.83 -11.55
N VAL A 78 -1.37 5.11 -11.23
CA VAL A 78 -1.60 6.30 -12.06
C VAL A 78 -2.85 6.25 -12.97
N ASP A 79 -3.84 7.01 -12.52
CA ASP A 79 -4.92 7.55 -13.34
C ASP A 79 -4.38 8.09 -14.69
N LEU A 80 -4.55 7.33 -15.77
CA LEU A 80 -4.43 7.83 -17.16
C LEU A 80 -5.76 8.45 -17.62
N ALA A 81 -6.63 8.87 -16.70
CA ALA A 81 -7.93 9.47 -16.98
C ALA A 81 -7.89 10.98 -16.70
N GLY A 82 -6.94 11.66 -17.35
CA GLY A 82 -6.74 13.08 -17.11
C GLY A 82 -5.99 13.85 -18.19
N ASP A 83 -6.03 13.41 -19.46
CA ASP A 83 -5.76 14.32 -20.58
C ASP A 83 -6.75 14.01 -21.72
N ARG A 84 -7.54 15.02 -22.06
CA ARG A 84 -8.56 15.03 -23.11
C ARG A 84 -7.94 15.43 -24.44
#